data_AF-A0A817UA24-F1
#
_entry.id   AF-A0A817UA24-F1
#
_cell.length_a   1.000
_cell.length_b   1.000
_cell.length_c   1.000
_cell.angle_alpha   90.00
_cell.angle_beta   90.00
_cell.angle_gamma   90.00
#
_symmetry.space_group_name_H-M   'P 1'
#
loop_
_entity.id
_entity.type
_entity.pdbx_description
1 polymer ?
#
loop_
_entity_poly.entity_id
_entity_poly.type
_entity_poly.pdbx_seq_one_letter_code
_entity_poly.pdbx_strand_id
1 'polypeptide(L)'
;MQFILSQVFELICVIVITSSDIEFLAVRLPLKGQPSPPNAVWPHPQQMTASNDVLYIRPHDLKIDSNIRSCDIIAKAIQRYEPIFFPPKLA
;
A
#
# COMPACT_ATOMS: atom_id res chain seq x y z
N MET A 1 56.57 -0.15 18.58
CA MET A 1 55.96 0.10 17.25
C MET A 1 54.56 -0.51 17.13
N GLN A 2 54.32 -1.73 17.61
CA GLN A 2 53.00 -2.41 17.57
C GLN A 2 51.86 -1.67 18.32
N PHE A 3 52.14 -1.05 19.48
CA PHE A 3 51.13 -0.32 20.25
C PHE A 3 50.58 0.91 19.52
N ILE A 4 51.42 1.63 18.78
CA ILE A 4 51.02 2.84 18.03
C ILE A 4 50.13 2.44 16.84
N LEU A 5 50.45 1.31 16.18
CA LEU A 5 49.64 0.78 15.08
C LEU A 5 48.23 0.38 15.54
N SER A 6 48.08 -0.21 16.73
CA SER A 6 46.76 -0.56 17.30
C SER A 6 45.92 0.69 17.57
N GLN A 7 46.52 1.74 18.14
CA GLN A 7 45.82 2.98 18.48
C GLN A 7 45.41 3.77 17.23
N VAL A 8 46.27 3.78 16.20
CA VAL A 8 45.95 4.40 14.91
C VAL A 8 44.84 3.63 14.19
N PHE A 9 44.82 2.31 14.28
CA PHE A 9 43.77 1.48 13.68
C PHE A 9 42.40 1.75 14.32
N GLU A 10 42.31 1.81 15.65
CA GLU A 10 41.07 2.15 16.34
C GLU A 10 40.57 3.56 15.96
N LEU A 11 41.47 4.53 15.85
CA LEU A 11 41.13 5.90 15.48
C LEU A 11 40.61 6.00 14.04
N ILE A 12 41.21 5.25 13.10
CA ILE A 12 40.75 5.18 11.71
C ILE A 12 39.36 4.52 11.64
N CYS A 13 39.14 3.43 12.39
CA CYS A 13 37.83 2.78 12.44
C CYS A 13 36.73 3.73 12.93
N VAL A 14 37.00 4.55 13.96
CA VAL A 14 36.02 5.53 14.46
C VAL A 14 35.69 6.59 13.41
N ILE A 15 36.68 7.08 12.68
CA ILE A 15 36.48 8.11 11.64
C ILE A 15 35.65 7.59 10.46
N VAL A 16 35.84 6.34 10.05
CA VAL A 16 35.08 5.73 8.93
C VAL A 16 33.62 5.47 9.32
N ILE A 17 33.34 5.14 10.58
CA ILE A 17 31.97 4.89 11.05
C ILE A 17 31.16 6.19 11.19
N THR A 18 31.82 7.33 11.49
CA THR A 18 31.14 8.63 11.64
C THR A 18 30.88 9.35 10.32
N SER A 19 31.51 8.94 9.21
CA SER A 19 31.20 9.46 7.87
C SER A 19 30.01 8.74 7.25
N SER A 20 28.86 8.78 7.92
CA SER A 20 27.59 8.42 7.30
C SER A 20 27.00 9.68 6.66
N ASP A 21 27.16 9.82 5.35
CA ASP A 21 26.42 10.84 4.61
C ASP A 21 24.93 10.49 4.69
N ILE A 22 24.19 11.31 5.43
CA ILE A 22 22.74 11.24 5.49
C ILE A 22 22.25 11.78 4.15
N GLU A 23 22.06 10.90 3.17
CA GLU A 23 21.29 11.24 1.97
C GLU A 23 19.87 11.58 2.43
N PHE A 24 19.52 12.85 2.38
CA PHE A 24 18.15 13.29 2.57
C PHE A 24 17.29 12.57 1.54
N LEU A 25 16.39 11.71 2.02
CA LEU A 25 15.33 11.14 1.20
C LEU A 25 14.53 12.31 0.63
N ALA A 26 14.79 12.66 -0.63
CA ALA A 26 14.17 13.80 -1.27
C ALA A 26 12.65 13.65 -1.11
N VAL A 27 12.01 14.61 -0.43
CA VAL A 27 10.56 14.68 -0.34
C VAL A 27 10.08 14.80 -1.78
N ARG A 28 9.61 13.67 -2.33
CA ARG A 28 8.91 13.65 -3.61
C ARG A 28 7.61 14.38 -3.30
N LEU A 29 7.59 15.70 -3.47
CA LEU A 29 6.35 16.45 -3.68
C LEU A 29 5.51 15.59 -4.61
N PRO A 30 4.21 15.36 -4.33
CA PRO A 30 3.40 14.55 -5.23
C PRO A 30 3.63 15.12 -6.61
N LEU A 31 4.22 14.30 -7.50
CA LEU A 31 4.43 14.68 -8.88
C LEU A 31 3.08 15.21 -9.37
N LYS A 32 3.06 16.20 -10.27
CA LYS A 32 1.81 16.64 -10.93
C LYS A 32 1.23 15.43 -11.68
N GLY A 33 0.51 14.59 -10.95
CA GLY A 33 -0.18 13.43 -11.44
C GLY A 33 -1.40 13.91 -12.18
N GLN A 34 -1.77 13.20 -13.23
CA GLN A 34 -3.08 13.39 -13.82
C GLN A 34 -4.12 12.72 -12.91
N PRO A 35 -5.29 13.34 -12.71
CA PRO A 35 -6.36 12.70 -11.99
C PRO A 35 -6.72 11.37 -12.67
N SER A 36 -7.03 10.36 -11.87
CA SER A 36 -7.48 9.08 -12.41
C SER A 36 -8.75 9.29 -13.25
N PRO A 37 -8.92 8.55 -14.36
CA PRO A 37 -10.15 8.58 -15.13
C PRO A 37 -11.38 8.28 -14.24
N PRO A 38 -12.56 8.79 -14.59
CA PRO A 38 -13.78 8.43 -13.87
C PRO A 38 -13.96 6.90 -13.88
N ASN A 39 -14.36 6.33 -12.74
CA ASN A 39 -14.51 4.89 -12.51
C ASN A 39 -13.20 4.07 -12.56
N ALA A 40 -12.03 4.72 -12.63
CA ALA A 40 -10.76 4.00 -12.55
C ALA A 40 -10.52 3.49 -11.13
N VAL A 41 -10.10 2.23 -11.04
CA VAL A 41 -9.61 1.65 -9.78
C VAL A 41 -8.28 2.30 -9.38
N TRP A 42 -8.13 2.63 -8.10
CA TRP A 42 -6.91 3.21 -7.55
C TRP A 42 -6.51 2.51 -6.24
N PRO A 43 -5.22 2.16 -6.04
CA PRO A 43 -4.14 2.21 -7.02
C PRO A 43 -4.39 1.29 -8.23
N HIS A 44 -3.68 1.53 -9.33
CA HIS A 44 -3.80 0.64 -10.48
C HIS A 44 -3.31 -0.77 -10.09
N PRO A 45 -4.13 -1.82 -10.27
CA PRO A 45 -3.73 -3.18 -9.92
C PRO A 45 -2.57 -3.64 -10.82
N GLN A 46 -1.80 -4.60 -10.36
CA GLN A 46 -0.68 -5.16 -11.15
C GLN A 46 -1.16 -5.77 -12.47
N GLN A 47 -2.37 -6.33 -12.47
CA GLN A 47 -3.01 -6.93 -13.63
C GLN A 47 -4.50 -6.55 -13.63
N MET A 48 -5.01 -6.09 -14.77
CA MET A 48 -6.44 -5.80 -15.00
C MET A 48 -6.84 -6.27 -16.39
N THR A 49 -7.91 -7.04 -16.47
CA THR A 49 -8.51 -7.45 -17.75
C THR A 49 -9.88 -6.78 -17.85
N ALA A 50 -10.05 -5.91 -18.85
CA ALA A 50 -11.34 -5.27 -19.13
C ALA A 50 -12.15 -6.13 -20.10
N SER A 51 -13.47 -6.20 -19.89
CA SER A 51 -14.43 -6.70 -20.87
C SER A 51 -15.35 -5.55 -21.30
N ASN A 52 -15.91 -5.65 -22.51
CA ASN A 52 -16.96 -4.76 -23.00
C ASN A 52 -18.36 -5.21 -22.57
N ASP A 53 -18.47 -6.37 -21.91
CA ASP A 53 -19.75 -6.89 -21.43
C ASP A 53 -20.26 -6.07 -20.24
N VAL A 54 -21.54 -5.70 -20.31
CA VAL A 54 -22.23 -5.02 -19.20
C VAL A 54 -22.98 -6.06 -18.37
N LEU A 55 -22.64 -6.12 -17.08
CA LEU A 55 -23.30 -6.99 -16.12
C LEU A 55 -24.24 -6.18 -15.23
N TYR A 56 -25.37 -6.77 -14.88
CA TYR A 56 -26.37 -6.16 -13.99
C TYR A 56 -26.44 -6.93 -12.67
N ILE A 57 -26.56 -6.18 -11.58
CA ILE A 57 -26.68 -6.75 -10.24
C ILE A 57 -27.98 -6.22 -9.62
N ARG A 58 -28.80 -7.13 -9.08
CA ARG A 58 -29.95 -6.75 -8.26
C ARG A 58 -29.46 -6.52 -6.82
N PRO A 59 -29.66 -5.33 -6.24
CA PRO A 59 -29.13 -4.99 -4.91
C PRO A 59 -29.50 -5.97 -3.81
N HIS A 60 -30.72 -6.53 -3.87
CA HIS A 60 -31.21 -7.47 -2.87
C HIS A 60 -30.61 -8.88 -2.98
N ASP A 61 -29.96 -9.20 -4.10
CA ASP A 61 -29.44 -10.55 -4.38
C ASP A 61 -27.91 -10.63 -4.27
N LEU A 62 -27.20 -9.50 -4.22
CA LEU A 62 -25.75 -9.54 -4.10
C LEU A 62 -25.36 -9.78 -2.65
N LYS A 63 -24.74 -10.93 -2.40
CA LYS A 63 -24.11 -11.26 -1.12
C LYS A 63 -22.64 -11.51 -1.35
N ILE A 64 -21.79 -10.86 -0.57
CA ILE A 64 -20.36 -11.15 -0.54
C ILE A 64 -20.16 -12.31 0.44
N ASP A 65 -19.54 -13.39 -0.03
CA ASP A 65 -19.26 -14.57 0.79
C ASP A 65 -17.80 -15.00 0.61
N SER A 66 -17.29 -15.80 1.55
CA SER A 66 -15.95 -16.34 1.53
C SER A 66 -15.96 -17.82 1.85
N ASN A 67 -15.17 -18.59 1.10
CA ASN A 67 -14.91 -19.99 1.42
C ASN A 67 -13.93 -20.16 2.61
N ILE A 68 -13.36 -19.07 3.12
CA ILE A 68 -12.43 -19.08 4.26
C ILE A 68 -13.24 -19.17 5.56
N ARG A 69 -12.99 -20.22 6.34
CA ARG A 69 -13.61 -20.41 7.65
C ARG A 69 -12.81 -19.69 8.74
N SER A 70 -13.52 -19.11 9.70
CA SER A 70 -12.94 -18.58 10.95
C SER A 70 -11.91 -17.46 10.78
N CYS A 71 -12.11 -16.54 9.82
CA CYS A 71 -11.32 -15.31 9.69
C CYS A 71 -12.17 -14.07 10.01
N ASP A 72 -11.95 -13.49 11.19
CA ASP A 72 -12.70 -12.32 11.65
C ASP A 72 -12.39 -11.07 10.80
N ILE A 73 -11.16 -10.94 10.28
CA ILE A 73 -10.75 -9.84 9.41
C ILE A 73 -11.59 -9.81 8.14
N ILE A 74 -11.75 -10.96 7.47
CA ILE A 74 -12.55 -11.06 6.24
C ILE A 74 -14.02 -10.82 6.56
N ALA A 75 -14.54 -11.40 7.66
CA ALA A 75 -15.93 -11.19 8.07
C ALA A 75 -16.23 -9.70 8.33
N LYS A 76 -15.35 -9.00 9.04
CA LYS A 76 -15.47 -7.56 9.29
C LYS A 76 -15.32 -6.73 8.02
N ALA A 77 -14.43 -7.13 7.10
CA ALA A 77 -14.27 -6.46 5.82
C ALA A 77 -15.55 -6.57 4.97
N ILE A 78 -16.15 -7.76 4.89
CA ILE A 78 -17.43 -7.97 4.20
C ILE A 78 -18.50 -7.05 4.77
N GLN A 79 -18.69 -7.06 6.09
CA GLN A 79 -19.66 -6.21 6.78
C GLN A 79 -19.44 -4.71 6.51
N ARG A 80 -18.18 -4.28 6.36
CA ARG A 80 -17.83 -2.89 6.09
C ARG A 80 -18.14 -2.47 4.64
N TYR A 81 -17.88 -3.33 3.66
CA TYR A 81 -18.00 -2.96 2.25
C TYR A 81 -19.40 -3.17 1.67
N GLU A 82 -20.20 -4.05 2.24
CA GLU A 82 -21.58 -4.31 1.80
C GLU A 82 -22.44 -3.02 1.68
N PRO A 83 -22.49 -2.11 2.67
CA PRO A 83 -23.25 -0.85 2.53
C PRO A 83 -22.61 0.16 1.57
N ILE A 84 -21.33 -0.01 1.19
CA ILE A 84 -20.66 0.89 0.23
C ILE A 84 -21.13 0.57 -1.19
N PHE A 85 -21.35 -0.71 -1.50
CA PHE A 85 -21.88 -1.13 -2.80
C PHE A 85 -23.37 -0.80 -2.95
N PHE A 86 -24.14 -0.83 -1.84
CA PHE A 86 -25.55 -0.47 -1.82
C PHE A 86 -25.84 0.51 -0.68
N PRO A 87 -25.60 1.81 -0.87
CA PRO A 87 -25.93 2.79 0.14
C PRO A 87 -27.44 2.71 0.44
N PRO A 88 -27.86 2.77 1.72
CA PRO A 88 -29.27 2.82 2.06
C PRO A 88 -29.87 4.03 1.34
N LYS A 89 -31.00 3.83 0.66
CA LYS A 89 -31.75 4.95 0.09
C LYS A 89 -32.10 5.89 1.24
N LEU A 90 -31.56 7.11 1.22
CA LEU A 90 -32.04 8.19 2.08
C LEU A 90 -33.52 8.39 1.70
N ALA A 91 -34.41 8.00 2.62
CA ALA A 91 -35.85 8.14 2.46
C ALA A 91 -36.28 9.60 2.50
#